data_AF-A0A7K2MJ32-F1
#
_entry.id   AF-A0A7K2MJ32-F1
#
_cell.length_a   1.000
_cell.length_b   1.000
_cell.length_c   1.000
_cell.angle_alpha   90.00
_cell.angle_beta   90.00
_cell.angle_gamma   90.00
#
_symmetry.space_group_name_H-M   'P 1'
#
loop_
_entity.id
_entity.type
_entity.pdbx_description
1 polymer ?
#
loop_
_entity_poly.entity_id
_entity_poly.type
_entity_poly.pdbx_seq_one_letter_code
_entity_poly.pdbx_strand_id
1 'polypeptide(L)'
;SATADGKATLSDATAEHAARELGLTVAKVRADWDTARLAGLIEVHGDTARPGWRLRAWNRDDGAVLRGWVALFDAWSLAHPEPAEEPAVVAEVVSAMPQVLSFLQLSAGPVP
;
A
#
# COMPACT_ATOMS: atom_id res chain seq x y z
N SER A 1 -18.09 12.20 5.57
CA SER A 1 -17.82 13.46 4.85
C SER A 1 -16.82 14.26 5.68
N ALA A 2 -15.57 14.41 5.23
CA ALA A 2 -14.47 15.01 6.00
C ALA A 2 -14.71 16.51 6.28
N THR A 3 -14.35 16.98 7.48
CA THR A 3 -14.61 18.35 7.93
C THR A 3 -13.62 19.36 7.35
N ALA A 4 -14.14 20.51 6.93
CA ALA A 4 -13.50 21.55 6.12
C ALA A 4 -12.46 22.42 6.87
N ASP A 5 -11.51 21.83 7.60
CA ASP A 5 -10.49 22.59 8.31
C ASP A 5 -9.08 22.06 8.05
N GLY A 6 -8.58 22.19 6.81
CA GLY A 6 -7.16 22.08 6.41
C GLY A 6 -6.41 20.76 6.69
N LYS A 7 -6.96 19.90 7.54
CA LYS A 7 -6.50 18.58 7.90
C LYS A 7 -7.47 17.64 7.23
N ALA A 8 -6.95 16.91 6.25
CA ALA A 8 -7.59 15.83 5.53
C ALA A 8 -7.92 14.66 6.48
N THR A 9 -8.71 14.92 7.53
CA THR A 9 -9.03 13.98 8.61
C THR A 9 -10.38 13.35 8.32
N LEU A 10 -10.45 12.02 8.45
CA LEU A 10 -11.70 11.28 8.33
C LEU A 10 -12.73 11.79 9.35
N SER A 11 -13.94 12.10 8.86
CA SER A 11 -15.06 12.41 9.76
C SER A 11 -15.49 11.19 10.56
N ASP A 12 -15.98 11.44 11.76
CA ASP A 12 -16.44 10.42 12.71
C ASP A 12 -17.41 9.42 12.08
N ALA A 13 -18.47 9.91 11.42
CA ALA A 13 -19.45 9.04 10.77
C ALA A 13 -18.83 8.11 9.69
N THR A 14 -17.86 8.59 8.93
CA THR A 14 -17.15 7.77 7.92
C THR A 14 -16.19 6.80 8.58
N ALA A 15 -15.49 7.21 9.64
CA ALA A 15 -14.59 6.33 10.39
C ALA A 15 -15.35 5.21 11.11
N GLU A 16 -16.50 5.50 11.71
CA GLU A 16 -17.40 4.52 12.33
C GLU A 16 -18.01 3.55 11.30
N HIS A 17 -18.44 4.07 10.16
CA HIS A 17 -18.95 3.22 9.08
C HIS A 17 -17.86 2.27 8.55
N ALA A 18 -16.67 2.79 8.23
CA ALA A 18 -15.56 1.99 7.75
C ALA A 18 -15.07 0.98 8.81
N ALA A 19 -15.05 1.36 10.09
CA ALA A 19 -14.73 0.45 11.19
C ALA A 19 -15.68 -0.77 11.21
N ARG A 20 -16.99 -0.53 11.04
CA ARG A 20 -17.98 -1.62 10.95
C ARG A 20 -17.78 -2.50 9.72
N GLU A 21 -17.62 -1.89 8.54
CA GLU A 21 -17.48 -2.65 7.28
C GLU A 21 -16.19 -3.46 7.21
N LEU A 22 -15.09 -2.93 7.75
CA LEU A 22 -13.76 -3.57 7.69
C LEU A 22 -13.47 -4.45 8.91
N GLY A 23 -14.36 -4.48 9.92
CA GLY A 23 -14.12 -5.19 11.18
C GLY A 23 -12.94 -4.65 11.98
N LEU A 24 -12.65 -3.34 11.85
CA LEU A 24 -11.53 -2.66 12.51
C LEU A 24 -12.03 -1.70 13.59
N THR A 25 -11.13 -1.26 14.46
CA THR A 25 -11.45 -0.16 15.39
C THR A 25 -11.41 1.18 14.66
N VAL A 26 -12.23 2.14 15.12
CA VAL A 26 -12.22 3.52 14.59
C VAL A 26 -10.82 4.14 14.66
N ALA A 27 -10.06 3.83 15.73
CA ALA A 27 -8.68 4.29 15.88
C ALA A 27 -7.75 3.73 14.80
N LYS A 28 -7.85 2.43 14.48
CA LYS A 28 -7.05 1.80 13.41
C LYS A 28 -7.39 2.37 12.04
N VAL A 29 -8.68 2.57 11.74
CA VAL A 29 -9.13 3.19 10.48
C VAL A 29 -8.53 4.58 10.31
N ARG A 30 -8.53 5.41 11.36
CA ARG A 30 -7.94 6.75 11.32
C ARG A 30 -6.41 6.70 11.11
N ALA A 31 -5.72 5.80 11.80
CA ALA A 31 -4.28 5.63 11.65
C ALA A 31 -3.89 5.17 10.24
N ASP A 32 -4.63 4.23 9.67
CA ASP A 32 -4.38 3.72 8.31
C ASP A 32 -4.65 4.78 7.25
N TRP A 33 -5.70 5.57 7.44
CA TRP A 33 -6.02 6.71 6.60
C TRP A 33 -4.91 7.77 6.61
N ASP A 34 -4.44 8.17 7.79
CA ASP A 34 -3.36 9.14 7.91
C ASP A 34 -2.08 8.62 7.27
N THR A 35 -1.79 7.32 7.44
CA THR A 35 -0.64 6.68 6.81
C THR A 35 -0.76 6.66 5.29
N ALA A 36 -1.92 6.26 4.75
CA ALA A 36 -2.17 6.24 3.30
C ALA A 36 -2.07 7.65 2.67
N ARG A 37 -2.52 8.67 3.40
CA ARG A 37 -2.37 10.08 2.99
C ARG A 37 -0.89 10.50 2.97
N LEU A 38 -0.14 10.20 4.03
CA LEU A 38 1.28 10.53 4.12
C LEU A 38 2.12 9.79 3.07
N ALA A 39 1.75 8.55 2.73
CA ALA A 39 2.37 7.77 1.66
C ALA A 39 2.00 8.28 0.26
N GLY A 40 1.06 9.22 0.12
CA GLY A 40 0.63 9.72 -1.18
C GLY A 40 -0.23 8.73 -1.98
N LEU A 41 -0.81 7.73 -1.31
CA LEU A 41 -1.76 6.78 -1.89
C LEU A 41 -3.16 7.41 -2.02
N ILE A 42 -3.49 8.35 -1.15
CA ILE A 42 -4.77 9.07 -1.17
C ILE A 42 -4.53 10.58 -1.13
N GLU A 43 -5.26 11.30 -1.98
CA GLU A 43 -5.35 12.76 -1.94
C GLU A 43 -6.79 13.16 -1.58
N VAL A 44 -6.93 14.06 -0.62
CA VAL A 44 -8.25 14.63 -0.26
C VAL A 44 -8.47 15.91 -1.05
N HIS A 45 -9.57 15.95 -1.79
CA HIS A 45 -10.03 17.11 -2.53
C HIS A 45 -11.43 17.48 -2.05
N GLY A 46 -11.49 18.50 -1.19
CA GLY A 46 -12.74 18.88 -0.52
C GLY A 46 -13.27 17.73 0.34
N ASP A 47 -14.47 17.27 0.01
CA ASP A 47 -15.16 16.15 0.66
C ASP A 47 -14.87 14.79 0.03
N THR A 48 -14.13 14.75 -1.08
CA THR A 48 -13.83 13.51 -1.81
C THR A 48 -12.40 13.03 -1.61
N ALA A 49 -12.24 11.71 -1.45
CA ALA A 49 -10.95 11.03 -1.52
C ALA A 49 -10.70 10.57 -2.96
N ARG A 50 -9.49 10.81 -3.48
CA ARG A 50 -9.08 10.35 -4.81
C ARG A 50 -7.77 9.56 -4.69
N PRO A 51 -7.49 8.64 -5.63
CA PRO A 51 -6.17 8.04 -5.74
C PRO A 51 -5.09 9.14 -5.81
N GLY A 52 -4.08 9.02 -4.95
CA GLY A 52 -3.01 10.00 -4.85
C GLY A 52 -2.02 9.90 -6.01
N TRP A 53 -1.08 10.84 -6.07
CA TRP A 53 -0.08 10.97 -7.14
C TRP A 53 0.75 9.70 -7.39
N ARG A 54 0.94 8.83 -6.40
CA ARG A 54 1.63 7.54 -6.59
C ARG A 54 0.82 6.53 -7.41
N LEU A 55 -0.50 6.64 -7.41
CA LEU A 55 -1.43 5.76 -8.13
C LEU A 55 -1.82 6.28 -9.52
N ARG A 56 -1.35 7.48 -9.91
CA ARG A 56 -1.59 8.02 -11.24
C ARG A 56 -0.58 7.42 -12.24
N ALA A 57 -1.09 6.66 -13.21
CA ALA A 57 -0.30 6.21 -14.36
C ALA A 57 -0.32 7.29 -15.44
N TRP A 58 0.84 7.82 -15.83
CA TRP A 58 0.95 8.74 -16.96
C TRP A 58 1.41 7.98 -18.19
N ASN A 59 0.68 8.13 -19.30
CA ASN A 59 0.89 7.40 -20.57
C ASN A 59 2.27 7.64 -21.24
N ARG A 60 3.19 8.42 -20.66
CA ARG A 60 4.50 8.78 -21.24
C ARG A 60 5.65 8.81 -20.25
N ASP A 61 5.43 8.36 -19.01
CA ASP A 61 6.47 8.36 -18.00
C ASP A 61 6.85 6.90 -17.71
N ASP A 62 8.02 6.47 -18.21
CA ASP A 62 8.54 5.12 -17.96
C ASP A 62 8.68 4.85 -16.44
N GLY A 63 8.84 5.90 -15.63
CA GLY A 63 8.80 5.84 -14.17
C GLY A 63 7.42 5.62 -13.57
N ALA A 64 6.32 5.77 -14.34
CA ALA A 64 4.97 5.56 -13.84
C ALA A 64 4.70 4.08 -13.49
N VAL A 65 5.28 3.14 -14.26
CA VAL A 65 5.18 1.71 -13.95
C VAL A 65 5.89 1.41 -12.62
N LEU A 66 7.10 1.93 -12.42
CA LEU A 66 7.85 1.75 -11.18
C LEU A 66 7.14 2.39 -9.98
N ARG A 67 6.61 3.61 -10.12
CA ARG A 67 5.82 4.25 -9.06
C ARG A 67 4.54 3.47 -8.74
N GLY A 68 3.89 2.90 -9.75
CA GLY A 68 2.71 2.03 -9.56
C GLY A 68 3.04 0.78 -8.76
N TRP A 69 4.16 0.11 -9.07
CA TRP A 69 4.64 -1.04 -8.29
C TRP A 69 5.01 -0.65 -6.85
N VAL A 70 5.71 0.46 -6.65
CA VAL A 70 6.03 0.97 -5.30
C VAL A 70 4.75 1.27 -4.52
N ALA A 71 3.77 1.93 -5.13
CA ALA A 71 2.50 2.24 -4.50
C ALA A 71 1.72 0.98 -4.08
N LEU A 72 1.78 -0.08 -4.92
CA LEU A 72 1.18 -1.37 -4.60
C LEU A 72 1.86 -2.01 -3.39
N PHE A 73 3.19 -2.06 -3.37
CA PHE A 73 3.93 -2.65 -2.26
C PHE A 73 3.74 -1.85 -0.97
N ASP A 74 3.75 -0.51 -1.02
CA ASP A 74 3.44 0.34 0.13
C ASP A 74 2.04 0.04 0.69
N ALA A 75 1.02 -0.01 -0.19
CA ALA A 75 -0.35 -0.31 0.23
C ALA A 75 -0.47 -1.73 0.81
N TRP A 76 0.23 -2.71 0.23
CA TRP A 76 0.25 -4.08 0.73
C TRP A 76 0.86 -4.17 2.12
N SER A 77 2.00 -3.52 2.36
CA SER A 77 2.67 -3.49 3.67
C SER A 77 1.85 -2.80 4.75
N LEU A 78 0.99 -1.84 4.38
CA LEU A 78 0.04 -1.23 5.32
C LEU A 78 -1.10 -2.18 5.68
N ALA A 79 -1.60 -2.93 4.70
CA ALA A 79 -2.67 -3.91 4.91
C ALA A 79 -2.18 -5.17 5.65
N HIS A 80 -0.93 -5.57 5.38
CA HIS A 80 -0.25 -6.72 5.97
C HIS A 80 0.98 -6.24 6.74
N PRO A 81 0.79 -5.71 7.97
CA PRO A 81 1.90 -5.27 8.80
C PRO A 81 2.90 -6.42 8.98
N GLU A 82 4.19 -6.07 8.95
CA GLU A 82 5.28 -7.03 8.95
C GLU A 82 5.15 -8.00 10.14
N PRO A 83 5.26 -9.32 9.92
CA PRO A 83 5.35 -10.27 11.02
C PRO A 83 6.55 -9.90 11.91
N ALA A 84 6.50 -10.24 13.20
CA ALA A 84 7.56 -9.93 14.17
C ALA A 84 8.84 -10.76 13.96
N GLU A 85 9.21 -11.03 12.71
CA GLU A 85 10.45 -11.70 12.35
C GLU A 85 11.64 -10.74 12.50
N GLU A 86 12.80 -11.29 12.81
CA GLU A 86 14.00 -10.47 12.92
C GLU A 86 14.42 -9.94 11.55
N PRO A 87 14.82 -8.66 11.42
CA PRO A 87 15.26 -8.07 10.15
C PRO A 87 16.36 -8.87 9.42
N ALA A 88 17.15 -9.65 10.17
CA ALA A 88 18.16 -10.55 9.62
C ALA A 88 17.54 -11.67 8.75
N VAL A 89 16.38 -12.20 9.13
CA VAL A 89 15.68 -13.25 8.39
C VAL A 89 15.15 -12.72 7.06
N VAL A 90 14.57 -11.52 7.06
CA VAL A 90 14.11 -10.87 5.82
C VAL A 90 15.27 -10.61 4.87
N ALA A 91 16.40 -10.10 5.40
CA ALA A 91 17.60 -9.86 4.59
C ALA A 91 18.18 -11.15 3.99
N GLU A 92 18.18 -12.25 4.74
CA GLU A 92 18.63 -13.56 4.27
C GLU A 92 17.74 -14.09 3.14
N VAL A 93 16.41 -14.00 3.30
CA VAL A 93 15.43 -14.39 2.27
C VAL A 93 15.59 -13.58 0.98
N VAL A 94 15.76 -12.26 1.09
CA VAL A 94 16.00 -11.38 -0.07
C VAL A 94 17.33 -11.73 -0.75
N SER A 95 18.38 -12.01 0.03
CA SER A 95 19.69 -12.42 -0.50
C SER A 95 19.64 -13.77 -1.25
N ALA A 96 18.70 -14.65 -0.87
CA ALA A 96 18.50 -15.95 -1.50
C ALA A 96 17.60 -15.91 -2.77
N MET A 97 16.92 -14.79 -3.05
CA MET A 97 16.02 -14.69 -4.20
C MET A 97 16.67 -14.91 -5.57
N PRO A 98 17.88 -14.39 -5.86
CA PRO A 98 18.54 -14.67 -7.13
C PRO A 98 18.72 -16.16 -7.43
N GLN A 99 19.02 -16.97 -6.41
CA GLN A 99 19.21 -18.42 -6.52
C GLN A 99 17.88 -19.13 -6.79
N VAL A 100 16.81 -18.74 -6.10
CA VAL A 100 15.45 -19.27 -6.33
C VAL A 100 14.96 -18.92 -7.74
N LEU A 101 15.13 -17.67 -8.16
CA LEU A 101 14.76 -17.24 -9.52
C LEU A 101 15.57 -18.01 -10.58
N SER A 102 16.86 -18.23 -10.36
CA SER A 102 17.71 -19.04 -11.25
C SER A 102 17.19 -20.48 -11.35
N PHE A 103 16.80 -21.09 -10.23
CA PHE A 103 16.19 -22.41 -10.24
C PHE A 103 14.86 -22.43 -11.01
N LEU A 104 13.97 -21.44 -10.81
CA LEU A 104 12.70 -21.34 -11.54
C LEU A 104 12.91 -21.18 -13.06
N GLN A 105 13.88 -20.36 -13.47
CA GLN A 105 14.25 -20.20 -14.88
C GLN A 105 14.78 -21.51 -15.48
N LEU A 106 15.60 -22.26 -14.75
CA LEU A 106 16.18 -23.53 -15.21
C LEU A 106 15.16 -24.67 -15.22
N SER A 107 14.18 -24.64 -14.31
CA SER A 107 13.10 -25.65 -14.22
C SER A 107 11.94 -25.39 -15.18
N ALA A 108 11.83 -24.20 -15.76
CA ALA A 108 10.88 -23.86 -16.82
C ALA A 108 11.25 -24.45 -18.21
N GLY A 109 12.17 -25.42 -18.27
CA GLY A 109 12.45 -26.18 -19.49
C GLY A 109 11.21 -26.95 -19.99
N PRO A 110 11.12 -27.27 -21.30
CA PRO A 110 9.92 -27.89 -21.86
C PRO A 110 9.69 -29.26 -21.18
N VAL A 111 8.51 -29.41 -20.59
CA VAL A 111 8.02 -30.69 -20.07
C VAL A 111 7.83 -31.62 -21.28
N PRO A 112 8.48 -32.80 -21.34
CA PRO A 112 8.27 -33.78 -22.41
C PRO A 112 6.85 -34.37 -22.40
#